data_AF-A0A0C2G1B4-F1
#
_entry.id   AF-A0A0C2G1B4-F1
#
_cell.length_a   1.000
_cell.length_b   1.000
_cell.length_c   1.000
_cell.angle_alpha   90.00
_cell.angle_beta   90.00
_cell.angle_gamma   90.00
#
_symmetry.space_group_name_H-M   'P 1'
#
loop_
_entity.id
_entity.type
_entity.pdbx_description
1 polymer ?
#
loop_
_entity_poly.entity_id
_entity_poly.type
_entity_poly.pdbx_seq_one_letter_code
_entity_poly.pdbx_strand_id
1 'polypeptide(L)'
;MTREAKREYHDILRNRNETIAAQKQQVLAWARNYSIEAQVQQFEAELNQYKTQLRANVTALLDALPQAYQRLNEITDNENQTPIQLKEAMDQFKNSNKMVKRN
;
A
#
# COMPACT_ATOMS: atom_id res chain seq x y z
N MET A 1 -17.47 -1.13 23.50
CA MET A 1 -17.51 -2.50 22.92
C MET A 1 -17.28 -3.52 24.02
N THR A 2 -18.15 -4.52 24.14
CA THR A 2 -18.10 -5.55 25.20
C THR A 2 -17.02 -6.59 24.91
N ARG A 3 -16.67 -7.42 25.91
CA ARG A 3 -15.75 -8.56 25.73
C ARG A 3 -16.32 -9.61 24.78
N GLU A 4 -17.63 -9.81 24.83
CA GLU A 4 -18.38 -10.72 23.96
C GLU A 4 -18.34 -10.26 22.50
N ALA A 5 -18.68 -9.00 22.24
CA ALA A 5 -18.60 -8.42 20.90
C ALA A 5 -17.20 -8.58 20.29
N LYS A 6 -16.14 -8.37 21.08
CA LYS A 6 -14.75 -8.58 20.64
C LYS A 6 -14.44 -10.04 20.30
N ARG A 7 -14.97 -10.98 21.08
CA ARG A 7 -14.78 -12.42 20.86
C ARG A 7 -15.46 -12.85 19.56
N GLU A 8 -16.73 -12.51 19.39
CA GLU A 8 -17.50 -12.84 18.17
C GLU A 8 -16.84 -12.28 16.91
N TYR A 9 -16.40 -11.02 16.96
CA TYR A 9 -15.66 -10.43 15.85
C TYR A 9 -14.37 -11.21 15.53
N HIS A 10 -13.60 -11.59 16.54
CA HIS A 10 -12.40 -12.40 16.35
C HIS A 10 -12.70 -13.79 15.78
N ASP A 11 -13.82 -14.41 16.18
CA ASP A 11 -14.22 -15.72 15.69
C ASP A 11 -14.61 -15.65 14.20
N ILE A 12 -15.34 -14.60 13.78
CA ILE A 12 -15.61 -14.31 12.36
C ILE A 12 -14.29 -14.18 11.57
N LEU A 13 -13.33 -13.40 12.08
CA LEU A 13 -12.05 -13.18 11.40
C LEU A 13 -11.15 -14.41 11.35
N ARG A 14 -11.27 -15.33 12.32
CA ARG A 14 -10.48 -16.57 12.37
C ARG A 14 -11.01 -17.64 11.42
N ASN A 15 -12.25 -17.54 10.96
CA ASN A 15 -12.79 -18.48 9.99
C ASN A 15 -12.08 -18.33 8.64
N ARG A 16 -11.29 -19.34 8.27
CA ARG A 16 -10.52 -19.38 7.02
C ARG A 16 -11.20 -20.18 5.90
N ASN A 17 -12.38 -20.72 6.18
CA ASN A 17 -13.11 -21.58 5.23
C ASN A 17 -14.10 -20.79 4.36
N GLU A 18 -14.26 -19.50 4.62
CA GLU A 18 -15.19 -18.64 3.90
C GLU A 18 -14.49 -17.64 3.00
N THR A 19 -15.24 -17.15 2.02
CA THR A 19 -14.76 -16.04 1.19
C THR A 19 -14.69 -14.76 2.03
N ILE A 20 -13.78 -13.86 1.65
CA ILE A 20 -13.68 -12.53 2.26
C ILE A 20 -15.01 -11.77 2.16
N ALA A 21 -15.78 -11.96 1.08
CA ALA A 21 -17.08 -11.35 0.91
C ALA A 21 -18.10 -11.88 1.93
N ALA A 22 -18.14 -13.19 2.15
CA ALA A 22 -18.99 -13.81 3.16
C ALA A 22 -18.60 -13.34 4.58
N GLN A 23 -17.30 -13.32 4.89
CA GLN A 23 -16.78 -12.82 6.15
C GLN A 23 -17.17 -11.35 6.39
N LYS A 24 -17.10 -10.49 5.37
CA LYS A 24 -17.57 -9.09 5.45
C LYS A 24 -19.07 -8.98 5.75
N GLN A 25 -19.90 -9.83 5.15
CA GLN A 25 -21.34 -9.88 5.47
C GLN A 25 -21.57 -10.28 6.92
N GLN A 26 -20.79 -11.24 7.46
CA GLN A 26 -20.85 -11.61 8.87
C GLN A 26 -20.43 -10.46 9.80
N VAL A 27 -19.36 -9.73 9.46
CA VAL A 27 -18.93 -8.54 10.20
C VAL A 27 -20.01 -7.46 10.19
N LEU A 28 -20.70 -7.23 9.07
CA LEU A 28 -21.81 -6.27 8.99
C LEU A 28 -23.01 -6.71 9.84
N ALA A 29 -23.37 -8.00 9.81
CA ALA A 29 -24.43 -8.54 10.66
C ALA A 29 -24.08 -8.41 12.15
N TRP A 30 -22.85 -8.75 12.54
CA TRP A 30 -22.32 -8.52 13.88
C TRP A 30 -22.39 -7.03 14.25
N ALA A 31 -21.96 -6.13 13.36
CA ALA A 31 -21.97 -4.69 13.61
C ALA A 31 -23.39 -4.14 13.85
N ARG A 32 -24.40 -4.66 13.14
CA ARG A 32 -25.83 -4.33 13.38
C ARG A 32 -26.27 -4.74 14.77
N ASN A 33 -25.95 -5.96 15.20
CA ASN A 33 -26.31 -6.46 16.53
C ASN A 33 -25.75 -5.58 17.66
N TYR A 34 -24.59 -4.96 17.45
CA TYR A 34 -23.95 -4.06 18.42
C TYR A 34 -24.14 -2.57 18.12
N SER A 35 -25.01 -2.21 17.14
CA SER A 35 -25.29 -0.81 16.76
C SER A 35 -24.04 0.00 16.37
N ILE A 36 -23.04 -0.64 15.74
CA ILE A 36 -21.80 -0.03 15.24
C ILE A 36 -21.64 -0.14 13.72
N GLU A 37 -22.72 -0.45 13.00
CA GLU A 37 -22.72 -0.60 11.53
C GLU A 37 -22.11 0.62 10.82
N ALA A 38 -22.48 1.84 11.23
CA ALA A 38 -21.96 3.07 10.64
C ALA A 38 -20.42 3.18 10.74
N GLN A 39 -19.84 2.77 11.88
CA GLN A 39 -18.39 2.81 12.10
C GLN A 39 -17.68 1.78 11.21
N VAL A 40 -18.26 0.59 11.07
CA VAL A 40 -17.73 -0.46 10.20
C VAL A 40 -17.80 -0.05 8.73
N GLN A 41 -18.93 0.50 8.29
CA GLN A 41 -19.09 0.98 6.91
C GLN A 41 -18.13 2.12 6.56
N GLN A 42 -17.93 3.07 7.49
CA GLN A 42 -16.94 4.13 7.31
C GLN A 42 -15.52 3.55 7.16
N PHE A 43 -15.13 2.64 8.04
CA PHE A 43 -13.82 1.98 7.95
C PHE A 43 -13.64 1.21 6.64
N GLU A 44 -14.68 0.52 6.15
CA GLU A 44 -14.63 -0.15 4.84
C GLU A 44 -14.44 0.84 3.67
N ALA A 45 -15.09 2.00 3.72
CA ALA A 45 -14.92 3.05 2.73
C ALA A 45 -13.49 3.61 2.73
N GLU A 46 -12.94 3.92 3.91
CA GLU A 46 -11.56 4.39 4.08
C GLU A 46 -10.54 3.36 3.57
N LEU A 47 -10.74 2.07 3.88
CA LEU A 47 -9.90 0.99 3.35
C LEU A 47 -9.94 0.90 1.82
N ASN A 48 -11.12 1.07 1.21
CA ASN A 48 -11.26 1.04 -0.25
C ASN A 48 -10.57 2.24 -0.92
N GLN A 49 -10.68 3.42 -0.32
CA GLN A 49 -9.96 4.62 -0.77
C GLN A 49 -8.45 4.40 -0.66
N TYR A 50 -7.96 3.92 0.49
CA TYR A 50 -6.54 3.62 0.70
C TYR A 50 -6.01 2.60 -0.32
N LYS A 51 -6.76 1.52 -0.58
CA LYS A 51 -6.37 0.52 -1.59
C LYS A 51 -6.29 1.11 -2.99
N THR A 52 -7.23 2.00 -3.35
CA THR A 52 -7.22 2.69 -4.64
C THR A 52 -6.00 3.59 -4.76
N GLN A 53 -5.70 4.40 -3.73
CA GLN A 53 -4.53 5.27 -3.71
C GLN A 53 -3.22 4.46 -3.76
N LEU A 54 -3.13 3.37 -3.01
CA LEU A 54 -1.96 2.48 -3.03
C LEU A 54 -1.74 1.90 -4.43
N ARG A 55 -2.80 1.41 -5.09
CA ARG A 55 -2.71 0.90 -6.46
C ARG A 55 -2.22 1.98 -7.42
N ALA A 56 -2.79 3.18 -7.36
CA ALA A 56 -2.35 4.30 -8.20
C ALA A 56 -0.87 4.65 -7.99
N ASN A 57 -0.41 4.69 -6.73
CA ASN A 57 1.00 4.95 -6.41
C ASN A 57 1.93 3.85 -6.94
N VAL A 58 1.53 2.57 -6.82
CA VAL A 58 2.30 1.44 -7.36
C VAL A 58 2.32 1.45 -8.88
N THR A 59 1.20 1.77 -9.54
CA THR A 59 1.15 1.93 -10.99
C THR A 59 2.09 3.04 -11.45
N ALA A 60 2.06 4.21 -10.81
CA ALA A 60 2.98 5.31 -11.13
C ALA A 60 4.46 4.93 -10.93
N LEU A 61 4.78 4.14 -9.90
CA LEU A 61 6.12 3.57 -9.68
C LEU A 61 6.54 2.64 -10.83
N LEU A 62 5.65 1.76 -11.26
CA LEU A 62 5.90 0.83 -12.37
C LEU A 62 6.08 1.57 -13.70
N ASP A 63 5.29 2.61 -13.95
CA ASP A 63 5.39 3.43 -15.16
C ASP A 63 6.72 4.22 -15.20
N ALA A 64 7.23 4.65 -14.05
CA ALA A 64 8.51 5.36 -13.96
C ALA A 64 9.74 4.43 -14.01
N LEU A 65 9.57 3.14 -13.69
CA LEU A 65 10.68 2.19 -13.53
C LEU A 65 11.52 2.00 -14.81
N PRO A 66 10.95 1.83 -16.02
CA PRO A 66 11.75 1.68 -17.23
C PRO A 66 12.68 2.87 -17.49
N GLN A 67 12.19 4.10 -17.30
CA GLN A 67 12.99 5.30 -17.48
C GLN A 67 14.10 5.41 -16.41
N ALA A 68 13.80 5.06 -15.16
CA ALA A 68 14.80 5.01 -14.11
C ALA A 68 15.89 3.97 -14.41
N TYR A 69 15.51 2.81 -14.93
CA TYR A 69 16.46 1.77 -15.35
C TYR A 69 17.34 2.23 -16.52
N GLN A 70 16.76 2.89 -17.53
CA GLN A 70 17.52 3.46 -18.64
C GLN A 70 18.56 4.48 -18.15
N ARG A 71 18.15 5.45 -17.31
CA ARG A 71 19.07 6.45 -16.74
C ARG A 71 20.17 5.83 -15.90
N LEU A 72 19.87 4.75 -15.17
CA LEU A 72 20.88 4.03 -14.40
C LEU A 72 21.97 3.50 -15.32
N ASN A 73 21.59 2.83 -16.42
CA ASN A 73 22.54 2.30 -17.39
C ASN A 73 23.32 3.42 -18.09
N GLU A 74 22.68 4.53 -18.46
CA GLU A 74 23.35 5.71 -19.03
C GLU A 74 24.43 6.26 -18.09
N ILE A 75 24.20 6.24 -16.77
CA ILE A 75 25.18 6.64 -15.77
C ILE A 75 26.29 5.60 -15.64
N THR A 76 25.99 4.31 -15.56
CA THR A 76 27.00 3.28 -15.29
C THR A 76 27.89 2.99 -16.50
N ASP A 77 27.33 3.10 -17.71
CA ASP A 77 28.00 2.71 -18.95
C ASP A 77 28.75 3.88 -19.59
N ASN A 78 28.68 5.08 -19.00
CA ASN A 78 29.41 6.25 -19.46
C ASN A 78 30.89 6.16 -19.06
N GLU A 79 31.73 5.68 -19.98
CA GLU A 79 33.18 5.60 -19.79
C GLU A 79 33.91 6.95 -19.89
N ASN A 80 33.24 8.01 -20.34
CA ASN A 80 33.83 9.35 -20.49
C ASN A 80 33.83 10.17 -19.19
N GLN A 81 33.35 9.60 -18.08
CA GLN A 81 33.33 10.25 -16.76
C GLN A 81 34.47 9.76 -15.87
N THR A 82 34.89 10.62 -14.94
CA THR A 82 35.79 10.22 -13.84
C THR A 82 35.03 9.47 -12.73
N PRO A 83 35.72 8.71 -11.86
CA PRO A 83 35.08 8.05 -10.72
C PRO A 83 34.32 9.00 -9.78
N ILE A 84 34.77 10.25 -9.64
CA ILE A 84 34.09 11.27 -8.82
C ILE A 84 32.77 11.68 -9.49
N GLN A 85 32.78 11.92 -10.81
CA GLN A 85 31.57 12.27 -11.57
C GLN A 85 30.55 11.13 -11.56
N LEU A 86 30.99 9.88 -11.66
CA LEU A 86 30.11 8.71 -11.51
C LEU A 86 29.42 8.70 -10.14
N LYS A 87 30.19 8.95 -9.07
CA LYS A 87 29.64 9.02 -7.71
C LYS A 87 28.59 10.12 -7.60
N GLU A 88 28.88 11.31 -8.10
CA GLU A 88 27.96 12.46 -8.07
C GLU A 88 26.67 12.18 -8.87
N ALA A 89 26.79 11.63 -10.08
CA ALA A 89 25.65 11.26 -10.91
C ALA A 89 24.77 10.19 -10.25
N MET A 90 25.40 9.19 -9.60
CA MET A 90 24.69 8.16 -8.85
C MET A 90 23.97 8.72 -7.61
N ASP A 91 24.57 9.68 -6.91
CA ASP A 91 23.94 10.34 -5.76
C ASP A 91 22.75 11.21 -6.20
N GLN A 92 22.86 11.93 -7.32
CA GLN A 92 21.75 12.67 -7.93
C GLN A 92 20.61 11.75 -8.39
N PHE A 93 20.94 10.64 -9.05
CA PHE A 93 19.96 9.62 -9.46
C PHE A 93 19.18 9.08 -8.26
N LYS A 94 19.88 8.69 -7.18
CA LYS A 94 19.24 8.20 -5.94
C LYS A 94 18.34 9.25 -5.31
N ASN A 95 18.77 10.50 -5.26
CA ASN A 95 17.97 11.58 -4.67
C ASN A 95 16.72 11.90 -5.50
N SER A 96 16.81 11.83 -6.83
CA SER A 96 15.68 12.03 -7.73
C SER A 96 14.65 10.90 -7.65
N ASN A 97 15.10 9.68 -7.31
CA ASN A 97 14.28 8.49 -7.21
C ASN A 97 13.91 8.10 -5.76
N LYS A 98 14.21 8.93 -4.76
CA LYS A 98 13.64 8.78 -3.41
C LYS A 98 12.14 9.07 -3.48
N MET A 99 11.36 8.10 -3.96
CA MET A 99 9.92 8.09 -3.76
C MET A 99 9.66 7.87 -2.27
N VAL A 100 8.79 8.71 -1.72
CA VAL A 100 8.45 8.87 -0.30
C VAL A 100 9.45 9.73 0.49
N LYS A 101 9.25 11.06 0.42
CA LYS A 101 9.38 11.84 1.66
C LYS A 101 8.37 11.23 2.63
N ARG A 102 8.86 10.66 3.72
CA ARG A 102 8.05 10.36 4.89
C ARG A 102 7.50 11.70 5.35
N ASN A 103 6.23 11.97 5.05
CA ASN A 103 5.47 12.99 5.78
C ASN A 103 5.13 12.44 7.16
#